data_AF-A0A7Z9H6H8-F1
#
_entry.id   AF-A0A7Z9H6H8-F1
#
_cell.length_a   1.000
_cell.length_b   1.000
_cell.length_c   1.000
_cell.angle_alpha   90.00
_cell.angle_beta   90.00
_cell.angle_gamma   90.00
#
_symmetry.space_group_name_H-M   'P 1'
#
loop_
_entity.id
_entity.type
_entity.pdbx_description
1 polymer ?
#
loop_
_entity_poly.entity_id
_entity_poly.type
_entity_poly.pdbx_seq_one_letter_code
_entity_poly.pdbx_strand_id
1 'polypeptide(L)'
;MPRLDALSALFCLILLLLAGCSPGPTPRDGPTPSRAALDRQLWSPTVHYHGVRFRFELDPTTDSAQPMVLPGRSGDRLSIGNLEVAYQRGRFLIGGILLALEEDAIVWVLRPPSADRPFWLSLDGLRLRWPGNGFAPVVQEDLPNGSRRWFLGRSQITLQGDGTVLFHRLGEDRRWRTPVDLDLDGRGKIIIDGGVPGP
;
A
#
# COMPACT_ATOMS: atom_id res chain seq x y z
N MET A 1 -41.57 -57.05 37.32
CA MET A 1 -40.16 -57.03 36.87
C MET A 1 -39.97 -55.85 35.91
N PRO A 2 -39.46 -54.69 36.37
CA PRO A 2 -39.06 -53.60 35.50
C PRO A 2 -37.54 -53.42 35.42
N ARG A 3 -37.13 -52.80 34.30
CA ARG A 3 -35.79 -52.41 33.85
C ARG A 3 -35.09 -51.42 34.79
N LEU A 4 -33.75 -51.39 34.76
CA LEU A 4 -32.92 -50.18 34.83
C LEU A 4 -31.43 -50.53 34.58
N ASP A 5 -31.13 -50.80 33.31
CA ASP A 5 -29.78 -50.56 32.76
C ASP A 5 -29.75 -49.10 32.31
N ALA A 6 -28.78 -48.32 32.79
CA ALA A 6 -28.24 -47.06 32.22
C ALA A 6 -27.87 -46.06 33.32
N LEU A 7 -26.87 -46.39 34.14
CA LEU A 7 -26.26 -45.42 35.07
C LEU A 7 -24.78 -45.75 35.27
N SER A 8 -24.06 -46.01 34.18
CA SER A 8 -22.59 -46.19 34.24
C SER A 8 -21.91 -45.89 32.90
N ALA A 9 -22.39 -44.84 32.20
CA ALA A 9 -21.77 -44.38 30.95
C ALA A 9 -21.78 -42.85 30.78
N LEU A 10 -22.15 -42.09 31.82
CA LEU A 10 -22.23 -40.62 31.74
C LEU A 10 -21.13 -39.88 32.51
N PHE A 11 -20.20 -40.60 33.16
CA PHE A 11 -19.19 -39.96 34.01
C PHE A 11 -17.77 -39.89 33.41
N CYS A 12 -17.50 -40.57 32.29
CA CYS A 12 -16.18 -40.55 31.64
C CYS A 12 -16.05 -39.53 30.47
N LEU A 13 -17.12 -38.87 30.05
CA LEU A 13 -17.07 -37.94 28.89
C LEU A 13 -16.81 -36.47 29.27
N ILE A 14 -16.79 -36.12 30.57
CA ILE A 14 -16.68 -34.71 31.02
C ILE A 14 -15.25 -34.34 31.46
N LEU A 15 -14.33 -35.30 31.62
CA LEU A 15 -12.97 -35.03 32.11
C LEU A 15 -11.86 -34.96 31.03
N LEU A 16 -12.20 -35.09 29.73
CA LEU A 16 -11.25 -34.92 28.62
C LEU A 16 -11.29 -33.52 27.98
N LEU A 17 -12.06 -32.56 28.53
CA LEU A 17 -12.26 -31.23 27.97
C LEU A 17 -11.40 -30.11 28.60
N LEU A 18 -10.46 -30.42 29.50
CA LEU A 18 -9.74 -29.40 30.28
C LEU A 18 -8.21 -29.59 30.36
N ALA A 19 -7.58 -30.22 29.36
CA ALA A 19 -6.12 -30.28 29.29
C ALA A 19 -5.61 -29.94 27.89
N GLY A 20 -5.13 -28.70 27.72
CA GLY A 20 -4.00 -28.45 26.82
C GLY A 20 -4.19 -27.56 25.59
N CYS A 21 -5.01 -26.50 25.64
CA CYS A 21 -4.83 -25.38 24.70
C CYS A 21 -3.78 -24.41 25.26
N SER A 22 -2.49 -24.67 25.01
CA SER A 22 -1.49 -23.60 25.05
C SER A 22 -1.67 -22.74 23.80
N PRO A 23 -1.89 -21.42 23.90
CA PRO A 23 -1.72 -20.54 22.76
C PRO A 23 -0.22 -20.43 22.51
N GLY A 24 0.31 -21.30 21.66
CA GLY A 24 1.57 -21.03 20.97
C GLY A 24 1.42 -19.73 20.18
N PRO A 25 2.50 -18.94 20.02
CA PRO A 25 2.43 -17.66 19.33
C PRO A 25 1.90 -17.88 17.92
N THR A 26 0.70 -17.37 17.65
CA THR A 26 0.12 -17.35 16.31
C THR A 26 1.05 -16.57 15.39
N PRO A 27 1.45 -17.12 14.23
CA PRO A 27 2.01 -16.32 13.17
C PRO A 27 0.95 -15.27 12.81
N ARG A 28 1.34 -14.00 12.89
CA ARG A 28 0.49 -12.85 12.54
C ARG A 28 0.45 -12.74 11.02
N ASP A 29 -0.05 -13.77 10.34
CA ASP A 29 -0.38 -13.73 8.92
C ASP A 29 -1.74 -13.04 8.79
N GLY A 30 -1.70 -11.71 8.80
CA GLY A 30 -2.80 -10.91 8.27
C GLY A 30 -3.05 -11.29 6.80
N PRO A 31 -4.30 -11.18 6.31
CA PRO A 31 -4.62 -11.53 4.93
C PRO A 31 -3.73 -10.70 4.01
N THR A 32 -2.93 -11.38 3.17
CA THR A 32 -2.08 -10.74 2.18
C THR A 32 -2.97 -10.06 1.15
N PRO A 33 -3.03 -8.72 1.09
CA PRO A 33 -3.83 -8.07 0.06
C PRO A 33 -3.03 -8.09 -1.26
N SER A 34 -3.49 -8.89 -2.21
CA SER A 34 -2.97 -8.98 -3.58
C SER A 34 -3.39 -7.75 -4.41
N ARG A 35 -3.01 -7.67 -5.69
CA ARG A 35 -3.52 -6.69 -6.67
C ARG A 35 -5.05 -6.48 -6.61
N ALA A 36 -5.79 -7.50 -6.20
CA ALA A 36 -7.22 -7.42 -5.90
C ALA A 36 -7.61 -6.35 -4.85
N ALA A 37 -6.68 -5.89 -4.02
CA ALA A 37 -6.91 -4.83 -3.05
C ALA A 37 -6.89 -3.42 -3.67
N LEU A 38 -6.14 -3.21 -4.76
CA LEU A 38 -6.26 -2.00 -5.57
C LEU A 38 -7.54 -2.04 -6.42
N ASP A 39 -7.95 -3.23 -6.88
CA ASP A 39 -9.19 -3.41 -7.65
C ASP A 39 -10.46 -3.22 -6.80
N ARG A 40 -10.35 -3.31 -5.47
CA ARG A 40 -11.43 -3.03 -4.51
C ARG A 40 -11.46 -1.56 -4.05
N GLN A 41 -10.49 -0.74 -4.45
CA GLN A 41 -10.49 0.67 -4.11
C GLN A 41 -11.47 1.43 -5.00
N LEU A 42 -12.20 2.36 -4.39
CA LEU A 42 -13.01 3.32 -5.13
C LEU A 42 -12.07 4.37 -5.71
N TRP A 43 -12.18 4.65 -7.00
CA TRP A 43 -11.29 5.55 -7.71
C TRP A 43 -12.06 6.71 -8.32
N SER A 44 -11.45 7.90 -8.32
CA SER A 44 -11.95 9.03 -9.11
C SER A 44 -11.92 8.71 -10.61
N PRO A 45 -12.70 9.45 -11.42
CA PRO A 45 -12.42 9.59 -12.85
C PRO A 45 -10.98 10.05 -13.09
N THR A 46 -10.45 9.76 -14.28
CA THR A 46 -9.13 10.27 -14.69
C THR A 46 -9.20 11.78 -14.94
N VAL A 47 -8.29 12.52 -14.33
CA VAL A 47 -8.18 13.98 -14.47
C VAL A 47 -6.85 14.32 -15.14
N HIS A 48 -6.87 15.29 -16.04
CA HIS A 48 -5.66 15.81 -16.67
C HIS A 48 -5.25 17.11 -15.98
N TYR A 49 -4.01 17.19 -15.52
CA TYR A 49 -3.48 18.38 -14.85
C TYR A 49 -1.99 18.54 -15.18
N HIS A 50 -1.64 19.65 -15.83
CA HIS A 50 -0.29 19.92 -16.37
C HIS A 50 0.28 18.76 -17.20
N GLY A 51 -0.50 18.24 -18.15
CA GLY A 51 -0.08 17.15 -19.06
C GLY A 51 -0.14 15.75 -18.45
N VAL A 52 -0.19 15.63 -17.12
CA VAL A 52 -0.20 14.34 -16.43
C VAL A 52 -1.62 13.86 -16.12
N ARG A 53 -1.83 12.55 -16.17
CA ARG A 53 -3.10 11.88 -15.87
C ARG A 53 -3.13 11.39 -14.43
N PHE A 54 -4.10 11.84 -13.65
CA PHE A 54 -4.27 11.48 -12.25
C PHE A 54 -5.53 10.66 -12.02
N ARG A 55 -5.42 9.69 -11.11
CA ARG A 55 -6.55 8.99 -10.47
C ARG A 55 -6.32 8.96 -8.97
N PHE A 56 -7.35 9.23 -8.20
CA PHE A 56 -7.25 9.35 -6.75
C PHE A 56 -8.11 8.29 -6.08
N GLU A 57 -7.56 7.67 -5.03
CA GLU A 57 -8.34 6.79 -4.18
C GLU A 57 -9.37 7.62 -3.40
N LEU A 58 -10.63 7.26 -3.54
CA LEU A 58 -11.75 7.88 -2.84
C LEU A 58 -11.99 7.15 -1.51
N ASP A 59 -12.38 7.93 -0.50
CA ASP A 59 -12.88 7.37 0.75
C ASP A 59 -14.36 6.98 0.56
N PRO A 60 -14.72 5.68 0.72
CA PRO A 60 -16.08 5.21 0.51
C PRO A 60 -17.09 5.78 1.51
N THR A 61 -16.63 6.41 2.59
CA THR A 61 -17.51 7.05 3.59
C THR A 61 -17.82 8.51 3.26
N THR A 62 -17.07 9.12 2.35
CA THR A 62 -17.18 10.55 1.97
C THR A 62 -17.46 10.72 0.47
N ASP A 63 -18.16 9.74 -0.09
CA ASP A 63 -18.60 9.35 -1.46
C ASP A 63 -18.86 10.43 -2.55
N SER A 64 -18.51 11.70 -2.37
CA SER A 64 -18.83 12.80 -3.31
C SER A 64 -17.65 13.70 -3.67
N ALA A 65 -16.43 13.41 -3.20
CA ALA A 65 -15.25 14.21 -3.52
C ALA A 65 -14.90 14.09 -5.02
N GLN A 66 -15.36 15.06 -5.80
CA GLN A 66 -14.97 15.22 -7.20
C GLN A 66 -13.62 15.96 -7.26
N PRO A 67 -12.74 15.60 -8.19
CA PRO A 67 -11.55 16.39 -8.45
C PRO A 67 -11.92 17.79 -8.95
N MET A 68 -11.34 18.82 -8.34
CA MET A 68 -11.58 20.23 -8.71
C MET A 68 -10.26 20.95 -8.92
N VAL A 69 -10.18 21.76 -9.97
CA VAL A 69 -9.07 22.70 -10.16
C VAL A 69 -9.42 24.00 -9.46
N LEU A 70 -8.67 24.33 -8.41
CA LEU A 70 -8.86 25.51 -7.57
C LEU A 70 -7.76 26.54 -7.88
N PRO A 71 -8.09 27.83 -8.01
CA PRO A 71 -7.08 28.87 -8.19
C PRO A 71 -6.26 29.05 -6.89
N GLY A 72 -4.95 29.16 -7.03
CA GLY A 72 -4.03 29.36 -5.90
C GLY A 72 -3.05 30.50 -6.14
N ARG A 73 -2.52 31.08 -5.04
CA ARG A 73 -1.55 32.19 -5.10
C ARG A 73 -0.27 31.87 -5.88
N SER A 74 0.07 30.59 -6.02
CA SER A 74 1.26 30.09 -6.71
C SER A 74 0.92 29.33 -7.99
N GLY A 75 -0.29 29.51 -8.52
CA GLY A 75 -0.87 28.71 -9.60
C GLY A 75 -2.04 27.87 -9.12
N ASP A 76 -2.76 27.30 -10.08
CA ASP A 76 -3.90 26.42 -9.83
C ASP A 76 -3.47 25.16 -9.07
N ARG A 77 -4.38 24.55 -8.34
CA ARG A 77 -4.18 23.30 -7.60
C ARG A 77 -5.29 22.32 -7.95
N LEU A 78 -4.93 21.07 -8.14
CA LEU A 78 -5.90 19.99 -8.23
C LEU A 78 -6.21 19.47 -6.83
N SER A 79 -7.48 19.55 -6.43
CA SER A 79 -7.95 19.16 -5.11
C SER A 79 -8.97 18.03 -5.21
N ILE A 80 -8.90 17.07 -4.30
CA ILE A 80 -9.91 16.03 -4.11
C ILE A 80 -10.01 15.64 -2.64
N GLY A 81 -11.17 15.90 -2.03
CA GLY A 81 -11.34 15.74 -0.58
C GLY A 81 -10.31 16.57 0.19
N ASN A 82 -9.45 15.90 0.97
CA ASN A 82 -8.37 16.51 1.74
C ASN A 82 -6.99 16.45 1.06
N LEU A 83 -6.92 15.95 -0.18
CA LEU A 83 -5.67 15.81 -0.92
C LEU A 83 -5.54 16.92 -1.95
N GLU A 84 -4.38 17.59 -1.95
CA GLU A 84 -4.02 18.60 -2.93
C GLU A 84 -2.79 18.18 -3.73
N VAL A 85 -2.83 18.48 -5.02
CA VAL A 85 -1.72 18.41 -5.96
C VAL A 85 -1.49 19.82 -6.50
N ALA A 86 -0.29 20.36 -6.28
CA ALA A 86 0.10 21.66 -6.82
C ALA A 86 1.26 21.50 -7.80
N TYR A 87 1.26 22.27 -8.89
CA TYR A 87 2.39 22.31 -9.80
C TYR A 87 3.31 23.49 -9.47
N GLN A 88 4.57 23.21 -9.15
CA GLN A 88 5.56 24.20 -8.71
C GLN A 88 6.91 23.92 -9.36
N ARG A 89 7.44 24.92 -10.08
CA ARG A 89 8.80 24.88 -10.67
C ARG A 89 9.07 23.60 -11.49
N GLY A 90 8.11 23.18 -12.31
CA GLY A 90 8.27 21.98 -13.14
C GLY A 90 8.00 20.66 -12.42
N ARG A 91 7.51 20.67 -11.17
CA ARG A 91 7.29 19.48 -10.35
C ARG A 91 5.92 19.49 -9.69
N PHE A 92 5.43 18.31 -9.33
CA PHE A 92 4.17 18.13 -8.62
C PHE A 92 4.43 18.01 -7.12
N LEU A 93 3.84 18.90 -6.33
CA LEU A 93 3.80 18.80 -4.88
C LEU A 93 2.58 17.98 -4.47
N ILE A 94 2.81 16.77 -3.95
CA ILE A 94 1.75 15.84 -3.51
C ILE A 94 2.05 15.42 -2.08
N GLY A 95 1.17 15.75 -1.13
CA GLY A 95 1.34 15.40 0.29
C GLY A 95 2.67 15.85 0.90
N GLY A 96 3.18 17.01 0.47
CA GLY A 96 4.46 17.57 0.94
C GLY A 96 5.71 17.07 0.20
N ILE A 97 5.57 16.24 -0.83
CA ILE A 97 6.69 15.69 -1.61
C ILE A 97 6.69 16.30 -3.01
N LEU A 98 7.84 16.83 -3.44
CA LEU A 98 8.04 17.34 -4.81
C LEU A 98 8.49 16.22 -5.74
N LEU A 99 7.65 15.88 -6.71
CA LEU A 99 7.83 14.77 -7.64
C LEU A 99 8.01 15.28 -9.07
N ALA A 100 9.01 14.74 -9.77
CA ALA A 100 9.12 14.86 -11.22
C ALA A 100 8.37 13.68 -11.82
N LEU A 101 7.13 13.91 -12.24
CA LEU A 101 6.26 12.89 -12.81
C LEU A 101 6.41 12.87 -14.33
N GLU A 102 6.30 11.69 -14.93
CA GLU A 102 6.37 11.51 -16.38
C GLU A 102 5.05 11.93 -17.04
N GLU A 103 5.11 12.67 -18.15
CA GLU A 103 3.92 13.25 -18.81
C GLU A 103 2.94 12.17 -19.30
N ASP A 104 3.47 11.08 -19.85
CA ASP A 104 2.68 9.95 -20.35
C ASP A 104 2.37 8.91 -19.26
N ALA A 105 2.67 9.15 -17.99
CA ALA A 105 2.29 8.21 -16.94
C ALA A 105 0.78 8.26 -16.65
N ILE A 106 0.27 7.17 -16.07
CA ILE A 106 -0.95 7.24 -15.25
C ILE A 106 -0.49 7.28 -13.80
N VAL A 107 -0.85 8.35 -13.10
CA VAL A 107 -0.49 8.59 -11.72
C VAL A 107 -1.65 8.25 -10.81
N TRP A 108 -1.44 7.29 -9.93
CA TRP A 108 -2.41 6.87 -8.92
C TRP A 108 -1.99 7.44 -7.58
N VAL A 109 -2.88 8.20 -6.95
CA VAL A 109 -2.63 8.80 -5.64
C VAL A 109 -3.55 8.12 -4.63
N LEU A 110 -2.96 7.29 -3.78
CA LEU A 110 -3.69 6.56 -2.75
C LEU A 110 -3.80 7.40 -1.49
N ARG A 111 -4.84 7.17 -0.70
CA ARG A 111 -5.01 7.86 0.59
C ARG A 111 -3.82 7.55 1.51
N PRO A 112 -3.39 8.51 2.34
CA PRO A 112 -2.28 8.34 3.27
C PRO A 112 -2.42 7.05 4.11
N PRO A 113 -1.44 6.12 4.03
CA PRO A 113 -1.46 4.94 4.86
C PRO A 113 -1.17 5.30 6.32
N SER A 114 -1.73 4.51 7.23
CA SER A 114 -1.55 4.65 8.69
C SER A 114 -1.37 3.27 9.33
N ALA A 115 -1.06 3.22 10.62
CA ALA A 115 -0.93 1.94 11.34
C ALA A 115 -2.20 1.06 11.24
N ASP A 116 -3.38 1.68 11.16
CA ASP A 116 -4.67 0.97 11.03
C ASP A 116 -5.00 0.63 9.56
N ARG A 117 -4.43 1.36 8.60
CA ARG A 117 -4.55 1.12 7.16
C ARG A 117 -3.18 1.20 6.47
N PRO A 118 -2.31 0.21 6.71
CA PRO A 118 -1.01 0.13 6.06
C PRO A 118 -1.14 -0.08 4.54
N PHE A 119 -0.13 0.38 3.80
CA PHE A 119 0.02 0.08 2.38
C PHE A 119 0.71 -1.27 2.21
N TRP A 120 0.12 -2.09 1.34
CA TRP A 120 0.65 -3.40 0.98
C TRP A 120 0.49 -3.59 -0.52
N LEU A 121 1.50 -4.20 -1.12
CA LEU A 121 1.52 -4.55 -2.53
C LEU A 121 2.15 -5.93 -2.68
N SER A 122 1.59 -6.73 -3.56
CA SER A 122 2.20 -7.96 -4.08
C SER A 122 2.00 -8.00 -5.58
N LEU A 123 3.09 -7.89 -6.33
CA LEU A 123 3.08 -7.74 -7.78
C LEU A 123 4.37 -8.28 -8.38
N ASP A 124 4.26 -9.20 -9.34
CA ASP A 124 5.37 -9.71 -10.17
C ASP A 124 6.63 -10.12 -9.35
N GLY A 125 6.40 -10.68 -8.16
CA GLY A 125 7.44 -11.12 -7.23
C GLY A 125 7.98 -10.04 -6.27
N LEU A 126 7.57 -8.78 -6.40
CA LEU A 126 7.79 -7.74 -5.40
C LEU A 126 6.67 -7.79 -4.36
N ARG A 127 7.03 -7.94 -3.08
CA ARG A 127 6.14 -7.63 -1.96
C ARG A 127 6.64 -6.39 -1.24
N LEU A 128 5.75 -5.43 -1.04
CA LEU A 128 6.09 -4.13 -0.47
C LEU A 128 5.09 -3.78 0.62
N ARG A 129 5.62 -3.38 1.77
CA ARG A 129 4.86 -3.15 2.99
C ARG A 129 5.30 -1.84 3.60
N TRP A 130 4.36 -0.93 3.81
CA TRP A 130 4.63 0.37 4.39
C TRP A 130 3.50 0.77 5.35
N PRO A 131 3.77 0.93 6.65
CA PRO A 131 2.74 1.35 7.61
C PRO A 131 2.24 2.78 7.37
N GLY A 132 2.97 3.58 6.60
CA GLY A 132 2.66 4.99 6.41
C GLY A 132 2.95 5.84 7.63
N ASN A 133 2.63 7.12 7.50
CA ASN A 133 2.78 8.13 8.55
C ASN A 133 1.47 8.89 8.82
N GLY A 134 0.36 8.46 8.20
CA GLY A 134 -0.95 9.11 8.31
C GLY A 134 -1.08 10.43 7.53
N PHE A 135 -0.04 10.88 6.84
CA PHE A 135 -0.02 12.19 6.18
C PHE A 135 0.36 12.12 4.70
N ALA A 136 1.48 11.48 4.37
CA ALA A 136 1.96 11.36 3.01
C ALA A 136 1.18 10.27 2.26
N PRO A 137 0.59 10.57 1.09
CA PRO A 137 -0.04 9.58 0.24
C PRO A 137 1.02 8.64 -0.34
N VAL A 138 0.56 7.48 -0.83
CA VAL A 138 1.33 6.70 -1.80
C VAL A 138 1.06 7.27 -3.16
N VAL A 139 2.11 7.60 -3.90
CA VAL A 139 2.00 7.98 -5.31
C VAL A 139 2.58 6.85 -6.14
N GLN A 140 1.77 6.27 -7.02
CA GLN A 140 2.21 5.27 -8.00
C GLN A 140 2.22 5.90 -9.40
N GLU A 141 3.29 5.69 -10.15
CA GLU A 141 3.33 5.97 -11.59
C GLU A 141 3.38 4.65 -12.36
N ASP A 142 2.41 4.46 -13.25
CA ASP A 142 2.47 3.43 -14.29
C ASP A 142 3.10 4.05 -15.54
N LEU A 143 4.32 3.62 -15.87
CA LEU A 143 5.09 4.18 -16.97
C LEU A 143 4.76 3.49 -18.30
N PRO A 144 4.86 4.20 -19.45
CA PRO A 144 4.60 3.61 -20.77
C PRO A 144 5.50 2.42 -21.13
N ASN A 145 6.69 2.35 -20.54
CA ASN A 145 7.65 1.26 -20.74
C ASN A 145 7.30 -0.01 -19.93
N GLY A 146 6.15 -0.05 -19.27
CA GLY A 146 5.68 -1.17 -18.45
C GLY A 146 6.26 -1.20 -17.03
N SER A 147 7.19 -0.31 -16.69
CA SER A 147 7.70 -0.17 -15.33
C SER A 147 6.66 0.50 -14.43
N ARG A 148 6.70 0.17 -13.14
CA ARG A 148 5.88 0.85 -12.13
C ARG A 148 6.77 1.45 -11.06
N ARG A 149 6.44 2.66 -10.63
CA ARG A 149 7.19 3.40 -9.61
C ARG A 149 6.26 3.76 -8.47
N TRP A 150 6.71 3.61 -7.24
CA TRP A 150 6.01 4.03 -6.02
C TRP A 150 6.86 5.02 -5.25
N PHE A 151 6.24 6.10 -4.82
CA PHE A 151 6.80 7.05 -3.86
C PHE A 151 6.15 6.80 -2.50
N LEU A 152 6.95 6.34 -1.54
CA LEU A 152 6.55 5.98 -0.18
C LEU A 152 7.33 6.83 0.82
N GLY A 153 6.71 7.92 1.28
CA GLY A 153 7.38 8.88 2.16
C GLY A 153 8.58 9.53 1.47
N ARG A 154 9.80 9.19 1.90
CA ARG A 154 11.05 9.74 1.33
C ARG A 154 11.76 8.80 0.37
N SER A 155 11.11 7.70 0.00
CA SER A 155 11.71 6.65 -0.81
C SER A 155 10.95 6.48 -2.11
N GLN A 156 11.68 6.14 -3.16
CA GLN A 156 11.17 5.75 -4.46
C GLN A 156 11.52 4.29 -4.69
N ILE A 157 10.54 3.48 -5.08
CA ILE A 157 10.72 2.09 -5.49
C ILE A 157 10.28 1.95 -6.93
N THR A 158 11.09 1.33 -7.78
CA THR A 158 10.74 1.08 -9.19
C THR A 158 10.86 -0.40 -9.48
N LEU A 159 9.78 -1.00 -9.97
CA LEU A 159 9.77 -2.34 -10.55
C LEU A 159 9.83 -2.21 -12.08
N GLN A 160 10.90 -2.71 -12.67
CA GLN A 160 11.08 -2.75 -14.12
C GLN A 160 10.44 -4.02 -14.70
N GLY A 161 10.12 -3.99 -16.00
CA GLY A 161 9.49 -5.12 -16.69
C GLY A 161 10.35 -6.40 -16.75
N ASP A 162 11.65 -6.30 -16.45
CA ASP A 162 12.56 -7.44 -16.37
C ASP A 162 12.67 -8.05 -14.95
N GLY A 163 11.85 -7.57 -14.00
CA GLY A 163 11.88 -7.99 -12.60
C GLY A 163 13.01 -7.35 -11.77
N THR A 164 13.73 -6.35 -12.32
CA THR A 164 14.63 -5.52 -11.50
C THR A 164 13.81 -4.63 -10.56
N VAL A 165 14.18 -4.61 -9.28
CA VAL A 165 13.64 -3.70 -8.28
C VAL A 165 14.72 -2.70 -7.88
N LEU A 166 14.44 -1.41 -8.05
CA LEU A 166 15.31 -0.31 -7.66
C LEU A 166 14.68 0.42 -6.47
N PHE A 167 15.46 0.63 -5.40
CA PHE A 167 15.10 1.51 -4.30
C PHE A 167 16.04 2.69 -4.28
N HIS A 168 15.47 3.89 -4.20
CA HIS A 168 16.19 5.15 -4.07
C HIS A 168 15.65 5.91 -2.86
N ARG A 169 16.56 6.35 -2.01
CA ARG A 169 16.32 7.25 -0.88
C ARG A 169 17.57 8.09 -0.70
N LEU A 170 17.44 9.28 -0.10
CA LEU A 170 18.60 10.13 0.17
C LEU A 170 19.70 9.35 0.93
N GLY A 171 20.86 9.17 0.27
CA GLY A 171 22.02 8.47 0.82
C GLY A 171 21.91 6.94 0.79
N GLU A 172 20.91 6.37 0.13
CA GLU A 172 20.68 4.93 0.07
C GLU A 172 20.07 4.51 -1.27
N ASP A 173 20.86 3.83 -2.07
CA ASP A 173 20.45 3.21 -3.33
C ASP A 173 20.66 1.70 -3.24
N ARG A 174 19.62 0.93 -3.59
CA ARG A 174 19.69 -0.54 -3.57
C ARG A 174 19.00 -1.14 -4.78
N ARG A 175 19.45 -2.32 -5.17
CA ARG A 175 18.96 -3.08 -6.31
C ARG A 175 18.77 -4.55 -5.95
N TRP A 176 17.65 -5.12 -6.38
CA TRP A 176 17.37 -6.55 -6.30
C TRP A 176 16.80 -7.08 -7.61
N ARG A 177 16.74 -8.40 -7.70
CA ARG A 177 15.86 -9.12 -8.63
C ARG A 177 14.67 -9.67 -7.86
N THR A 178 13.51 -9.72 -8.48
CA THR A 178 12.38 -10.46 -7.91
C THR A 178 12.70 -11.97 -7.86
N PRO A 179 12.19 -12.72 -6.86
CA PRO A 179 11.33 -12.25 -5.78
C PRO A 179 12.08 -11.47 -4.69
N VAL A 180 11.44 -10.42 -4.16
CA VAL A 180 11.97 -9.62 -3.04
C VAL A 180 10.83 -9.10 -2.16
N ASP A 181 11.03 -9.21 -0.86
CA ASP A 181 10.14 -8.67 0.17
C ASP A 181 10.79 -7.43 0.80
N LEU A 182 10.10 -6.28 0.74
CA LEU A 182 10.54 -5.02 1.31
C LEU A 182 9.57 -4.54 2.40
N ASP A 183 10.05 -4.52 3.64
CA ASP A 183 9.37 -3.85 4.75
C ASP A 183 10.01 -2.48 5.00
N LEU A 184 9.17 -1.44 5.04
CA LEU A 184 9.59 -0.07 5.31
C LEU A 184 9.08 0.41 6.68
N ASP A 185 9.84 1.30 7.33
CA ASP A 185 9.35 2.08 8.47
C ASP A 185 8.37 3.20 8.04
N GLY A 186 7.77 3.92 9.00
CA GLY A 186 6.85 5.02 8.70
C GLY A 186 7.47 6.19 7.91
N ARG A 187 8.80 6.27 7.82
CA ARG A 187 9.52 7.26 7.00
C ARG A 187 9.90 6.72 5.62
N GLY A 188 9.57 5.47 5.31
CA GLY A 188 9.90 4.77 4.07
C GLY A 188 11.29 4.13 4.06
N LYS A 189 11.98 4.03 5.19
CA LYS A 189 13.32 3.40 5.26
C LYS A 189 13.16 1.89 5.29
N ILE A 190 14.01 1.14 4.59
CA ILE A 190 14.03 -0.31 4.67
C ILE A 190 14.39 -0.75 6.10
N ILE A 191 13.59 -1.66 6.65
CA ILE A 191 13.82 -2.35 7.93
C ILE A 191 14.07 -3.85 7.73
N ILE A 192 13.48 -4.45 6.69
CA ILE A 192 13.74 -5.83 6.28
C ILE A 192 13.78 -5.87 4.76
N ASP A 193 14.81 -6.50 4.20
CA ASP A 193 14.92 -6.87 2.81
C ASP A 193 15.12 -8.38 2.65
N GLY A 194 14.04 -9.09 2.32
CA GLY A 194 14.02 -10.53 2.08
C GLY A 194 14.21 -10.86 0.60
N GLY A 195 15.39 -10.59 0.03
CA GLY A 195 15.70 -10.89 -1.37
C GLY A 195 17.19 -11.04 -1.66
N VAL A 196 17.52 -11.59 -2.82
CA VAL A 196 18.91 -11.72 -3.27
C VAL A 196 19.36 -10.37 -3.85
N PRO A 197 20.42 -9.73 -3.31
CA PRO A 197 20.97 -8.51 -3.89
C PRO A 197 21.33 -8.74 -5.36
N GLY A 198 20.93 -7.80 -6.23
CA GLY A 198 21.36 -7.83 -7.62
C GLY A 198 22.84 -7.43 -7.77
N PRO A 199 23.54 -7.89 -8.82
CA PRO A 199 24.86 -7.37 -9.17
C PRO A 199 24.80 -5.90 -9.60
#